data_AF-A0A967FNG6-F1
#
_entry.id   AF-A0A967FNG6-F1
#
_cell.length_a   1.000
_cell.length_b   1.000
_cell.length_c   1.000
_cell.angle_alpha   90.00
_cell.angle_beta   90.00
_cell.angle_gamma   90.00
#
_symmetry.space_group_name_H-M   'P 1'
#
loop_
_entity.id
_entity.type
_entity.pdbx_description
1 polymer ?
#
loop_
_entity_poly.entity_id
_entity_poly.type
_entity_poly.pdbx_seq_one_letter_code
_entity_poly.pdbx_strand_id
1 'polypeptide(L)' 'KIARSLEELGGTLNAFTGKEEICFYVHILDSHLRISIDVLADMLCRPLFREKDIKKEKQVVLEEINAV' A
#
# COMPACT_ATOMS: atom_id res chain seq x y z
N LYS A 1 1.53 -5.75 7.42
CA LYS A 1 1.29 -5.18 8.78
C LYS A 1 0.82 -3.73 8.71
N ILE A 2 1.32 -2.93 7.76
CA ILE A 2 0.92 -1.53 7.52
C ILE A 2 -0.54 -1.39 7.03
N ALA A 3 -0.96 -2.14 6.00
CA ALA A 3 -2.36 -2.13 5.56
C ALA A 3 -3.30 -2.60 6.69
N ARG A 4 -2.95 -3.72 7.34
CA ARG A 4 -3.71 -4.29 8.46
C ARG A 4 -3.98 -3.32 9.61
N SER A 5 -3.04 -2.42 9.96
CA SER A 5 -3.29 -1.45 11.03
C SER A 5 -4.38 -0.43 10.70
N LEU A 6 -4.66 -0.17 9.42
CA LEU A 6 -5.77 0.67 8.98
C LEU A 6 -7.05 -0.16 8.79
N GLU A 7 -6.92 -1.39 8.29
CA GLU A 7 -8.04 -2.34 8.15
C GLU A 7 -8.70 -2.68 9.49
N GLU A 8 -7.91 -2.83 10.56
CA GLU A 8 -8.41 -3.06 11.92
C GLU A 8 -9.23 -1.87 12.46
N LEU A 9 -9.07 -0.68 11.88
CA LEU A 9 -9.85 0.52 12.18
C LEU A 9 -11.03 0.72 11.21
N GLY A 10 -11.34 -0.29 10.39
CA GLY A 10 -12.38 -0.23 9.37
C GLY A 10 -12.01 0.57 8.12
N GLY A 11 -10.72 0.92 7.94
CA GLY A 11 -10.22 1.61 6.77
C GLY A 11 -9.77 0.67 5.64
N THR A 12 -9.58 1.21 4.45
CA THR A 12 -8.97 0.49 3.32
C THR A 12 -7.82 1.31 2.74
N LEU A 13 -6.67 0.68 2.56
CA LEU A 13 -5.48 1.26 1.93
C LEU A 13 -5.32 0.66 0.53
N ASN A 14 -5.30 1.51 -0.49
CA ASN A 14 -5.15 1.10 -1.88
C ASN A 14 -4.13 1.97 -2.62
N ALA A 15 -3.68 1.47 -3.76
CA ALA A 15 -2.80 2.19 -4.66
C ALA A 15 -3.09 1.82 -6.13
N PHE A 16 -2.83 2.76 -7.04
CA PHE A 16 -2.79 2.49 -8.47
C PHE A 16 -1.72 3.33 -9.17
N THR A 17 -1.26 2.84 -10.31
CA THR A 17 -0.31 3.56 -11.18
C THR A 17 -0.99 3.81 -12.53
N GLY A 18 -1.14 5.09 -12.86
CA GLY A 18 -1.54 5.54 -14.19
C GLY A 18 -0.32 5.73 -15.10
N LYS A 19 -0.53 6.32 -16.28
CA LYS A 19 0.57 6.64 -17.21
C LYS A 19 1.46 7.77 -16.71
N GLU A 20 0.88 8.74 -16.00
CA GLU A 20 1.56 10.00 -15.63
C GLU A 20 1.60 10.23 -14.11
N GLU A 21 0.87 9.42 -13.35
CA GLU A 21 0.73 9.60 -11.90
C GLU A 21 0.66 8.27 -11.17
N ILE A 22 1.03 8.30 -9.90
CA ILE A 22 0.89 7.19 -8.96
C ILE A 22 0.07 7.70 -7.79
N CYS A 23 -0.99 6.97 -7.43
CA CYS A 23 -1.89 7.34 -6.35
C CYS A 23 -1.82 6.30 -5.24
N PHE A 24 -1.68 6.78 -4.00
CA PHE A 24 -1.81 6.01 -2.77
C PHE A 24 -2.85 6.71 -1.90
N TYR A 25 -3.88 5.98 -1.48
CA TYR A 25 -4.99 6.58 -0.76
C TYR A 25 -5.56 5.64 0.29
N VAL A 26 -6.19 6.25 1.30
CA VAL A 26 -6.86 5.55 2.39
C VAL A 26 -8.29 6.06 2.49
N HIS A 27 -9.26 5.15 2.48
CA HIS A 27 -10.62 5.45 2.94
C HIS A 27 -10.75 5.04 4.40
N ILE A 28 -11.09 5.98 5.29
CA ILE A 28 -11.24 5.69 6.72
C ILE A 28 -12.24 6.67 7.37
N LEU A 29 -12.67 6.37 8.59
CA LEU A 29 -13.38 7.30 9.45
C LEU A 29 -12.51 8.53 9.80
N ASP A 30 -13.16 9.68 9.91
CA ASP A 30 -12.52 10.98 10.22
C ASP A 30 -11.74 10.96 11.55
N SER A 31 -12.26 10.23 12.54
CA SER A 31 -11.64 10.00 13.85
C SER A 31 -10.26 9.34 13.78
N HIS A 32 -9.91 8.73 12.64
CA HIS A 32 -8.64 8.07 12.39
C HIS A 32 -7.79 8.78 11.32
N LEU A 33 -8.14 10.02 10.93
CA LEU A 33 -7.40 10.77 9.92
C LEU A 33 -5.90 10.90 10.25
N ARG A 34 -5.56 11.19 11.51
CA ARG A 34 -4.17 11.41 11.92
C ARG A 34 -3.31 10.17 11.73
N ILE A 35 -3.78 9.01 12.18
CA ILE A 35 -3.04 7.75 12.04
C ILE A 35 -2.92 7.34 10.58
N SER A 36 -3.94 7.58 9.75
CA SER A 36 -3.87 7.30 8.31
C SER A 36 -2.80 8.12 7.60
N ILE A 37 -2.66 9.40 7.95
CA ILE A 37 -1.61 10.26 7.40
C ILE A 37 -0.23 9.77 7.83
N ASP A 38 -0.05 9.45 9.11
CA ASP A 38 1.23 8.95 9.63
C ASP A 38 1.64 7.64 8.94
N VAL A 39 0.68 6.74 8.72
CA VAL A 39 0.90 5.46 8.04
C VAL A 39 1.26 5.67 6.57
N LEU A 40 0.53 6.52 5.84
CA LEU A 40 0.86 6.85 4.45
C LEU A 40 2.24 7.50 4.33
N ALA A 41 2.57 8.45 5.20
CA ALA A 41 3.86 9.13 5.21
C ALA A 41 5.02 8.15 5.49
N ASP A 42 4.86 7.24 6.45
CA ASP A 42 5.86 6.20 6.72
C ASP A 42 6.08 5.29 5.51
N MET A 43 4.99 4.83 4.89
CA MET A 43 5.03 3.94 3.73
C MET A 43 5.75 4.58 2.53
N LEU A 44 5.48 5.85 2.25
CA LEU A 44 6.03 6.57 1.10
C LEU A 44 7.46 7.07 1.34
N CYS A 45 7.76 7.57 2.53
CA CYS A 45 9.03 8.23 2.80
C CYS A 45 10.11 7.28 3.36
N ARG A 46 9.73 6.12 3.92
CA ARG A 46 10.67 5.18 4.55
C ARG A 46 10.48 3.72 4.12
N PRO A 47 10.43 3.41 2.80
CA PRO A 47 10.33 2.03 2.34
C PRO A 47 11.61 1.24 2.62
N LEU A 48 11.48 0.04 3.17
CA LEU A 48 12.62 -0.81 3.54
C LEU A 48 13.15 -1.69 2.40
N PHE A 49 12.38 -1.88 1.32
CA PHE A 49 12.75 -2.63 0.11
C PHE A 49 13.60 -3.90 0.36
N ARG A 50 13.17 -4.75 1.28
CA ARG A 50 13.92 -5.96 1.65
C ARG A 50 13.94 -6.92 0.47
N GLU A 51 15.10 -7.50 0.15
CA GLU A 51 15.24 -8.37 -1.02
C GLU A 51 14.23 -9.53 -1.07
N LYS A 52 13.94 -10.15 0.07
CA LYS A 52 12.97 -11.25 0.16
C LYS A 52 11.56 -10.84 -0.25
N ASP A 53 11.16 -9.61 0.08
CA ASP A 53 9.83 -9.08 -0.19
C ASP A 53 9.73 -8.69 -1.66
N ILE A 54 10.79 -8.11 -2.23
CA ILE A 54 10.91 -7.82 -3.68
C ILE A 54 10.85 -9.11 -4.51
N LYS A 55 11.60 -10.15 -4.12
CA LYS A 55 11.60 -11.43 -4.84
C LYS A 55 10.21 -12.06 -4.85
N LYS A 56 9.48 -11.99 -3.73
CA LYS A 56 8.11 -12.48 -3.62
C LYS A 56 7.16 -11.67 -4.51
N GLU A 57 7.22 -10.34 -4.45
CA GLU A 57 6.35 -9.46 -5.24
C GLU A 57 6.55 -9.64 -6.74
N LYS A 58 7.81 -9.82 -7.18
CA LYS A 58 8.12 -10.13 -8.58
C LYS A 58 7.40 -11.40 -9.06
N GLN A 59 7.27 -12.42 -8.22
CA GLN A 59 6.56 -13.65 -8.59
C GLN A 59 5.07 -13.37 -8.78
N VAL A 60 4.45 -12.62 -7.86
CA VAL A 60 3.04 -12.21 -7.96
C VAL A 60 2.79 -11.43 -9.27
N VAL A 61 3.63 -10.45 -9.59
CA VAL A 61 3.50 -9.67 -10.84
C VAL A 61 3.63 -10.55 -12.09
N LEU A 62 4.55 -11.53 -12.08
CA LEU A 62 4.67 -12.47 -13.19
C LEU A 62 3.44 -13.36 -13.34
N GLU A 63 2.82 -13.77 -12.23
CA GLU A 63 1.57 -14.53 -12.23
C GLU A 63 0.41 -13.70 -12.80
N GLU A 64 0.29 -12.44 -12.40
CA GLU A 64 -0.73 -11.50 -12.92
C GLU A 64 -0.58 -11.31 -14.44
N ILE A 65 0.64 -11.12 -14.96
CA ILE A 65 0.88 -10.97 -16.40
C ILE A 65 0.47 -12.23 -17.18
N ASN A 66 0.73 -13.42 -16.64
CA ASN A 66 0.39 -14.68 -17.30
C ASN A 66 -1.10 -15.03 -17.22
N ALA A 67 -1.84 -14.43 -16.29
CA ALA A 67 -3.28 -14.61 -16.13
C ALA A 67 -4.11 -13.69 -17.07
N VAL A 68 -3.45 -12.76 -17.78
CA VAL A 68 -4.01 -11.93 -18.85
C VAL A 68 -3.97 -12.67 -20.18
#